data_AF-A0A968IEI1-F1
#
_entry.id   AF-A0A968IEI1-F1
#
_cell.length_a   1.000
_cell.length_b   1.000
_cell.length_c   1.000
_cell.angle_alpha   90.00
_cell.angle_beta   90.00
_cell.angle_gamma   90.00
#
_symmetry.space_group_name_H-M   'P 1'
#
loop_
_entity.id
_entity.type
_entity.pdbx_description
1 polymer ?
#
loop_
_entity_poly.entity_id
_entity_poly.type
_entity_poly.pdbx_seq_one_letter_code
_entity_poly.pdbx_strand_id
1 'polypeptide(L)' 'MLKIDLLLRNSNFTLSVLRKSEEEANALFEKLMAAMNAEKIQLLKLTCVRLCRMPEAYRHTKTKIAILSNEIIAINLTEN' A
#
# COMPACT_ATOMS: atom_id res chain seq x y z
N MET A 1 15.55 0.99 4.33
CA MET A 1 14.23 0.35 4.58
C MET A 1 13.27 0.86 3.52
N LEU A 2 12.61 -0.01 2.77
CA LEU A 2 11.81 0.44 1.63
C LEU A 2 10.38 0.78 2.05
N LYS A 3 9.87 1.87 1.47
CA LYS A 3 8.53 2.39 1.72
C LYS A 3 7.74 2.40 0.41
N ILE A 4 6.56 1.80 0.44
CA ILE A 4 5.60 1.83 -0.66
C ILE A 4 4.41 2.67 -0.23
N ASP A 5 4.18 3.78 -0.92
CA ASP A 5 3.07 4.68 -0.71
C ASP A 5 2.00 4.47 -1.78
N LEU A 6 0.75 4.24 -1.34
CA LEU A 6 -0.42 4.13 -2.21
C LEU A 6 -1.28 5.36 -2.09
N LEU A 7 -1.52 6.03 -3.21
CA LEU A 7 -2.50 7.09 -3.31
C LEU A 7 -3.84 6.49 -3.74
N LEU A 8 -4.90 6.71 -2.96
CA LEU A 8 -6.24 6.20 -3.27
C LEU A 8 -7.17 7.31 -3.77
N ARG A 9 -8.09 6.95 -4.67
CA ARG A 9 -9.01 7.85 -5.38
C ARG A 9 -9.93 8.63 -4.46
N ASN A 10 -10.57 7.94 -3.53
CA ASN A 10 -11.57 8.52 -2.64
C ASN A 10 -11.04 8.75 -1.22
N SER A 11 -9.72 8.88 -1.06
CA SER A 11 -9.06 8.99 0.24
C SER A 11 -8.20 10.24 0.33
N ASN A 12 -8.39 10.99 1.42
CA ASN A 12 -7.49 12.10 1.79
C ASN A 12 -6.21 11.61 2.49
N PHE A 13 -5.94 10.30 2.50
CA PHE A 13 -4.77 9.70 3.14
C PHE A 13 -4.05 8.72 2.22
N THR A 14 -2.71 8.76 2.32
CA THR A 14 -1.80 7.83 1.68
C THR A 14 -1.58 6.61 2.56
N LEU A 15 -1.58 5.43 1.97
CA LEU A 15 -1.29 4.19 2.67
C LEU A 15 0.18 3.84 2.52
N SER A 16 0.91 3.74 3.63
CA SER A 16 2.32 3.37 3.59
C SER A 16 2.54 1.94 4.06
N VAL A 17 3.26 1.18 3.24
CA VAL A 17 3.70 -0.17 3.54
C VAL A 17 5.21 -0.17 3.64
N LEU A 18 5.73 -0.64 4.78
CA LEU A 18 7.17 -0.75 5.01
C LEU A 18 7.61 -2.19 4.79
N ARG A 19 8.72 -2.35 4.07
CA ARG A 19 9.36 -3.64 3.82
C ARG A 19 10.84 -3.57 4.20
N LYS A 20 11.32 -4.69 4.74
CA LYS A 20 12.71 -4.82 5.20
C LYS A 20 13.63 -5.24 4.06
N SER A 21 13.13 -6.05 3.12
CA SER A 21 13.85 -6.52 1.95
C SER A 21 13.40 -5.76 0.69
N GLU A 22 14.35 -5.49 -0.19
CA GLU A 22 14.13 -4.95 -1.53
C GLU A 22 13.29 -5.91 -2.39
N GLU A 23 13.59 -7.21 -2.32
CA GLU A 23 12.84 -8.25 -3.04
C GLU A 23 11.36 -8.24 -2.64
N GLU A 24 11.07 -8.14 -1.34
CA GLU A 24 9.70 -8.06 -0.83
C GLU A 24 8.98 -6.78 -1.26
N ALA A 25 9.73 -5.68 -1.39
CA ALA A 25 9.18 -4.40 -1.82
C ALA A 25 8.86 -4.41 -3.32
N ASN A 26 9.80 -4.87 -4.15
CA ASN A 26 9.63 -4.99 -5.59
C ASN A 26 8.53 -6.00 -5.94
N ALA A 27 8.49 -7.16 -5.29
CA ALA A 27 7.43 -8.14 -5.49
C ALA A 27 6.04 -7.57 -5.15
N LEU A 28 5.95 -6.75 -4.10
CA LEU A 28 4.70 -6.06 -3.76
C LEU A 28 4.34 -4.98 -4.79
N PHE A 29 5.32 -4.19 -5.24
CA PHE A 29 5.14 -3.15 -6.25
C PHE A 29 4.58 -3.75 -7.54
N GLU A 30 5.24 -4.79 -8.07
CA GLU A 30 4.80 -5.49 -9.28
C GLU A 30 3.41 -6.11 -9.13
N LYS A 31 3.11 -6.70 -7.97
CA LYS A 31 1.77 -7.24 -7.68
C LYS A 31 0.69 -6.16 -7.72
N LEU A 32 0.97 -4.98 -7.17
CA LEU A 32 0.03 -3.86 -7.16
C LEU A 32 -0.16 -3.29 -8.57
N MET A 33 0.93 -3.14 -9.34
CA MET A 33 0.88 -2.71 -10.74
C MET A 33 0.06 -3.68 -11.61
N ALA A 34 0.29 -4.98 -11.46
CA ALA A 34 -0.47 -6.01 -12.17
C ALA A 34 -1.97 -5.94 -11.82
N ALA A 35 -2.31 -5.71 -10.56
CA ALA A 35 -3.70 -5.59 -10.13
C ALA A 35 -4.39 -4.30 -10.62
N MET A 36 -3.65 -3.20 -10.74
CA MET A 36 -4.14 -1.95 -11.34
C MET A 36 -4.41 -2.08 -12.83
N ASN A 37 -3.57 -2.86 -13.54
CA ASN A 37 -3.68 -3.09 -14.98
C ASN A 37 -4.61 -4.26 -15.35
N ALA A 38 -5.15 -4.99 -14.36
CA ALA A 38 -6.04 -6.11 -14.62
C ALA A 38 -7.41 -5.63 -15.15
N GLU A 39 -7.97 -6.39 -16.11
CA GLU A 39 -9.30 -6.10 -16.66
C GLU A 39 -10.42 -6.17 -15.62
N LYS A 40 -10.22 -6.97 -14.56
CA LYS A 40 -11.17 -7.13 -13.45
C LYS A 40 -10.63 -6.45 -12.20
N ILE A 41 -11.51 -5.72 -11.53
CA ILE A 41 -11.23 -5.13 -10.22
C ILE A 41 -10.90 -6.25 -9.22
N GLN A 42 -9.75 -6.13 -8.55
CA GLN A 42 -9.28 -7.10 -7.58
C GLN A 42 -9.33 -6.54 -6.16
N LEU A 43 -9.66 -7.38 -5.18
CA LEU A 43 -9.55 -7.02 -3.77
C LEU A 43 -8.15 -7.38 -3.25
N LEU A 44 -7.37 -6.37 -2.91
CA LEU A 44 -5.99 -6.50 -2.45
C LEU A 44 -5.93 -6.38 -0.93
N LYS A 45 -5.49 -7.45 -0.26
CA LYS A 45 -5.25 -7.46 1.18
C LYS A 45 -3.80 -7.08 1.46
N LEU A 46 -3.60 -5.95 2.14
CA LEU A 46 -2.30 -5.43 2.53
C LEU A 46 -2.17 -5.42 4.04
N THR A 47 -0.97 -5.68 4.53
CA THR A 47 -0.63 -5.44 5.95
C THR A 47 0.23 -4.18 5.99
N CYS A 48 -0.34 -3.11 6.51
CA CYS A 48 0.31 -1.82 6.67
C CYS A 48 1.00 -1.76 8.02
N VAL A 49 2.19 -1.16 8.03
CA VAL A 49 2.97 -0.92 9.24
C VAL A 49 2.83 0.54 9.69
N ARG A 50 2.30 1.42 8.82
CA ARG A 50 2.05 2.82 9.14
C ARG A 50 0.98 3.40 8.23
N LEU A 51 -0.16 3.75 8.80
CA LEU A 51 -1.13 4.60 8.10
C LEU A 51 -0.80 6.04 8.48
N CYS A 52 -0.31 6.82 7.50
CA CYS A 52 -0.07 8.24 7.69
C CYS A 52 -1.44 8.91 7.94
N ARG A 53 -1.72 9.23 9.21
CA ARG A 53 -2.99 9.73 9.79
C ARG A 53 -4.05 8.70 10.19
N MET A 54 -3.66 7.62 10.87
CA MET A 54 -4.54 7.08 11.92
C MET A 54 -4.28 7.80 13.25
N PRO A 55 -5.28 7.86 14.16
CA PRO A 55 -5.08 8.35 15.52
C PRO A 55 -3.85 7.70 16.16
N GLU A 56 -3.17 8.41 17.05
CA GLU A 56 -1.90 7.98 17.64
C GLU A 56 -1.97 6.57 18.29
N ALA A 57 -3.18 6.18 18.72
CA ALA A 57 -3.52 4.85 19.23
C ALA A 57 -3.25 3.67 18.26
N TYR A 58 -3.17 3.89 16.95
CA TYR A 58 -3.00 2.83 15.93
C TYR A 58 -1.62 2.88 15.24
N ARG A 59 -0.69 3.70 15.74
CA ARG A 59 0.61 3.99 15.12
C ARG A 59 1.60 2.81 15.13
N HIS A 60 1.37 1.83 16.00
CA HIS A 60 2.25 0.66 16.20
C HIS A 60 1.58 -0.68 15.87
N THR A 61 0.36 -0.64 15.36
CA THR A 61 -0.44 -1.85 15.13
C THR A 61 -0.26 -2.31 13.69
N LYS A 62 0.02 -3.60 13.49
CA LYS A 62 -0.01 -4.22 12.16
C LYS A 62 -1.47 -4.23 11.69
N THR A 63 -1.86 -3.20 10.96
CA THR A 63 -3.23 -3.08 10.47
C THR A 63 -3.36 -3.82 9.14
N LYS A 64 -4.31 -4.74 9.07
CA LYS A 64 -4.68 -5.41 7.80
C LYS A 64 -5.76 -4.56 7.15
N ILE A 65 -5.54 -4.15 5.91
CA ILE A 65 -6.49 -3.40 5.11
C ILE A 65 -6.80 -4.17 3.83
N ALA A 66 -8.00 -3.96 3.30
CA ALA A 66 -8.41 -4.47 2.00
C ALA A 66 -8.82 -3.29 1.13
N ILE A 67 -8.33 -3.25 -0.11
CA ILE A 67 -8.55 -2.14 -1.04
C ILE A 67 -8.88 -2.73 -2.40
N LEU A 68 -9.80 -2.10 -3.13
CA LEU A 68 -10.05 -2.46 -4.52
C LEU A 68 -8.97 -1.87 -5.43
N SER A 69 -8.52 -2.61 -6.44
CA SER A 69 -7.44 -2.18 -7.31
C SER A 69 -7.75 -0.90 -8.11
N ASN A 70 -9.02 -0.66 -8.44
CA ASN A 70 -9.47 0.56 -9.13
C ASN A 70 -9.50 1.82 -8.24
N GLU A 71 -9.39 1.66 -6.92
CA GLU A 71 -9.24 2.76 -5.99
C GLU A 71 -7.80 3.27 -5.93
N ILE A 72 -6.81 2.51 -6.43
CA ILE A 72 -5.41 2.95 -6.44
C ILE A 72 -5.17 3.87 -7.64
N ILE A 73 -4.69 5.09 -7.39
CA ILE A 73 -4.32 6.05 -8.43
C ILE A 73 -2.84 5.92 -8.78
N ALA A 74 -2.00 5.83 -7.74
CA ALA A 74 -0.55 5.85 -7.90
C ALA A 74 0.11 5.01 -6.82
N ILE A 75 1.26 4.45 -7.18
CA ILE A 75 2.15 3.70 -6.30
C ILE A 75 3.50 4.40 -6.37
N ASN A 76 4.06 4.74 -5.20
CA ASN A 76 5.40 5.30 -5.09
C ASN A 76 6.27 4.38 -4.22
N LEU A 77 7.34 3.84 -4.80
CA LEU A 77 8.35 3.08 -4.06
C LEU A 77 9.53 4.00 -3.78
N THR A 78 9.90 4.15 -2.52
CA THR A 78 11.02 4.97 -2.08
C THR A 78 11.96 4.15 -1.22
N GLU A 79 13.24 4.28 -1.50
CA GLU A 79 14.32 3.75 -0.67
C GLU A 79 14.83 4.86 0.26
N ASN A 80 14.80 4.59 1.56
CA ASN A 80 15.39 5.43 2.62
C ASN A 80 16.52 4.68 3.32
#